data_AF-A0A2D9L9Y2-F1
#
_entry.id   AF-A0A2D9L9Y2-F1
#
_cell.length_a   1.000
_cell.length_b   1.000
_cell.length_c   1.000
_cell.angle_alpha   90.00
_cell.angle_beta   90.00
_cell.angle_gamma   90.00
#
_symmetry.space_group_name_H-M   'P 1'
#
loop_
_entity.id
_entity.type
_entity.pdbx_description
1 polymer ?
#
loop_
_entity_poly.entity_id
_entity_poly.type
_entity_poly.pdbx_seq_one_letter_code
_entity_poly.pdbx_strand_id
1 'polypeptide(L)'
;MSDPMHDRGEHYLTTPKAEPFLERLLFNNRALILVAFFVLTLFLGYNAIKIQPDASFERMIPLEHPYIVNMLDHRDDLDNLGNFVRIAVAVEEGDIFTAEYMETLKQITDEVFYLNGVDRSGLKTLWTSNVRWVEVTEQGFQGGTVIPDGYDGSRESLEQLRQNVLRSNEVGRLISDNFKSTIVYAPLYEKNPETGEALDYAAFSRELEEKIREKYEAQN
;
A
#
# COMPACT_ATOMS: atom_id res chain seq x y z
N MET A 1 -23.98 -46.25 49.52
CA MET A 1 -25.33 -46.35 48.95
C MET A 1 -25.53 -45.10 48.11
N SER A 2 -25.19 -45.19 46.82
CA SER A 2 -25.45 -44.14 45.84
C SER A 2 -26.87 -44.33 45.31
N ASP A 3 -27.66 -43.26 45.39
CA ASP A 3 -29.08 -43.21 45.09
C ASP A 3 -29.35 -43.51 43.59
N PRO A 4 -30.16 -44.52 43.25
CA PRO A 4 -30.39 -44.95 41.86
C PRO A 4 -31.33 -44.04 41.06
N MET A 5 -31.78 -42.91 41.62
CA MET A 5 -32.72 -41.98 40.96
C MET A 5 -32.07 -40.75 40.32
N HIS A 6 -30.75 -40.58 40.38
CA HIS A 6 -30.08 -39.38 39.84
C HIS A 6 -29.52 -39.52 38.41
N ASP A 7 -29.77 -40.65 37.74
CA ASP A 7 -29.18 -40.96 36.43
C ASP A 7 -30.24 -41.13 35.32
N ARG A 8 -31.34 -40.38 35.42
CA ARG A 8 -32.39 -40.39 34.40
C ARG A 8 -32.76 -38.98 33.97
N GLY A 9 -32.05 -38.55 32.95
CA GLY A 9 -32.61 -37.71 31.91
C GLY A 9 -32.19 -36.26 32.01
N GLU A 10 -31.10 -35.92 31.31
CA GLU A 10 -31.00 -34.73 30.46
C GLU A 10 -29.96 -34.96 29.33
N HIS A 11 -29.98 -36.13 28.69
CA HIS A 11 -29.20 -36.41 27.48
C HIS A 11 -30.13 -37.06 26.46
N TYR A 12 -30.94 -36.27 25.76
CA TYR A 12 -31.68 -36.74 24.60
C TYR A 12 -31.70 -35.62 23.56
N LEU A 13 -30.57 -35.39 22.91
CA LEU A 13 -30.49 -34.40 21.82
C LEU A 13 -30.91 -35.00 20.48
N THR A 14 -30.95 -36.34 20.35
CA THR A 14 -31.56 -37.08 19.24
C THR A 14 -32.17 -38.38 19.77
N THR A 15 -33.16 -38.96 19.09
CA THR A 15 -33.93 -40.17 19.50
C THR A 15 -33.19 -41.16 20.43
N PRO A 16 -33.83 -41.71 21.48
CA PRO A 16 -33.19 -42.46 22.59
C PRO A 16 -32.38 -43.73 22.22
N LYS A 17 -32.43 -44.17 20.95
CA LYS A 17 -31.62 -45.29 20.43
C LYS A 17 -30.40 -44.84 19.61
N ALA A 18 -30.34 -43.57 19.22
CA ALA A 18 -29.28 -43.02 18.38
C ALA A 18 -27.98 -42.85 19.17
N GLU A 19 -28.06 -42.35 20.40
CA GLU A 19 -26.91 -42.11 21.28
C GLU A 19 -26.11 -43.39 21.61
N PRO A 20 -26.70 -44.47 22.15
CA PRO A 20 -25.95 -45.71 22.45
C PRO A 20 -25.48 -46.45 21.19
N PHE A 21 -26.13 -46.24 20.04
CA PHE A 21 -25.69 -46.78 18.75
C PHE A 21 -24.45 -46.04 18.21
N LEU A 22 -24.47 -44.70 18.24
CA LEU A 22 -23.33 -43.85 17.89
C LEU A 22 -22.14 -44.09 18.81
N GLU A 23 -22.39 -44.24 20.12
CA GLU A 23 -21.37 -44.54 21.11
C GLU A 23 -20.65 -45.86 20.77
N ARG A 24 -21.40 -46.94 20.56
CA ARG A 24 -20.81 -48.23 20.16
C ARG A 24 -20.07 -48.15 18.83
N LEU A 25 -20.58 -47.43 17.84
CA LEU A 25 -19.93 -47.28 16.53
C LEU A 25 -18.60 -46.50 16.64
N LEU A 26 -18.57 -45.44 17.44
CA LEU A 26 -17.40 -44.59 17.64
C LEU A 26 -16.34 -45.26 18.51
N PHE A 27 -16.72 -45.82 19.66
CA PHE A 27 -15.76 -46.42 20.59
C PHE A 27 -15.19 -47.76 20.08
N ASN A 28 -15.96 -48.53 19.31
CA ASN A 28 -15.46 -49.78 18.71
C ASN A 28 -14.47 -49.52 17.55
N ASN A 29 -14.59 -48.37 16.86
CA ASN A 29 -13.69 -47.95 15.78
C ASN A 29 -12.73 -46.82 16.21
N ARG A 30 -12.51 -46.64 17.51
CA ARG A 30 -11.77 -45.50 18.08
C ARG A 30 -10.41 -45.24 17.43
N ALA A 31 -9.65 -46.29 17.09
CA ALA A 31 -8.35 -46.15 16.44
C ALA A 31 -8.48 -45.60 15.01
N LEU A 32 -9.46 -46.10 14.23
CA LEU A 32 -9.75 -45.62 12.88
C LEU A 32 -10.19 -44.15 12.89
N ILE A 33 -11.03 -43.78 13.85
CA ILE A 33 -11.52 -42.40 13.99
C ILE A 33 -10.39 -41.46 14.41
N LEU A 34 -9.56 -41.84 15.39
CA LEU A 34 -8.40 -41.05 15.80
C LEU A 34 -7.41 -40.86 14.65
N VAL A 35 -7.14 -41.91 13.86
CA VAL A 35 -6.30 -41.80 12.66
C VAL A 35 -6.94 -40.88 11.63
N ALA A 36 -8.24 -40.98 11.39
CA ALA A 36 -8.95 -40.10 10.46
C ALA A 36 -8.88 -38.62 10.89
N PHE A 37 -9.12 -38.32 12.17
CA PHE A 37 -8.97 -36.97 12.71
C PHE A 37 -7.53 -36.48 12.68
N PHE A 38 -6.56 -37.36 12.94
CA PHE A 38 -5.15 -37.02 12.84
C PHE A 38 -4.75 -36.65 11.40
N VAL A 39 -5.14 -37.46 10.41
CA VAL A 39 -4.90 -37.17 8.99
C VAL A 39 -5.61 -35.87 8.58
N LEU A 40 -6.86 -35.67 9.00
CA LEU A 40 -7.60 -34.44 8.74
C LEU A 40 -6.89 -33.23 9.36
N THR A 41 -6.36 -33.36 10.57
CA THR A 41 -5.63 -32.29 11.26
C THR A 41 -4.33 -31.96 10.54
N LEU A 42 -3.57 -32.97 10.08
CA LEU A 42 -2.37 -32.74 9.26
C LEU A 42 -2.71 -32.10 7.91
N PHE A 43 -3.79 -32.54 7.26
CA PHE A 43 -4.27 -31.96 6.01
C PHE A 43 -4.67 -30.49 6.18
N LEU A 44 -5.47 -30.18 7.20
CA LEU A 44 -5.89 -28.81 7.50
C LEU A 44 -4.69 -27.95 7.95
N GLY A 45 -3.78 -28.49 8.76
CA GLY A 45 -2.56 -27.80 9.18
C GLY A 45 -1.64 -27.47 8.00
N TYR A 46 -1.49 -28.38 7.04
CA TYR A 46 -0.74 -28.13 5.81
C TYR A 46 -1.38 -27.03 4.95
N ASN A 47 -2.71 -27.00 4.85
CA ASN A 47 -3.41 -25.94 4.13
C ASN A 47 -3.39 -24.61 4.89
N ALA A 48 -3.43 -24.62 6.22
CA ALA A 48 -3.36 -23.43 7.04
C ALA A 48 -2.04 -22.66 6.83
N ILE A 49 -0.93 -23.36 6.63
CA ILE A 49 0.38 -22.74 6.31
C ILE A 49 0.37 -22.03 4.94
N LYS A 50 -0.54 -22.42 4.03
CA LYS A 50 -0.65 -21.81 2.70
C LYS A 50 -1.59 -20.60 2.65
N ILE A 51 -2.24 -20.24 3.75
CA ILE A 51 -3.12 -19.08 3.79
C ILE A 51 -2.25 -17.84 3.55
N GLN A 52 -2.47 -17.17 2.43
CA GLN A 52 -1.81 -15.92 2.11
C GLN A 52 -2.61 -14.77 2.74
N PRO A 53 -1.96 -13.85 3.46
CA PRO A 53 -2.59 -12.61 3.88
C PRO A 53 -3.01 -11.81 2.64
N ASP A 54 -4.28 -11.46 2.56
CA ASP A 54 -4.79 -10.59 1.50
C ASP A 54 -4.91 -9.17 2.03
N ALA A 55 -3.96 -8.31 1.63
CA ALA A 55 -3.88 -6.92 2.07
C ALA A 55 -4.44 -5.95 1.01
N SER A 56 -5.43 -6.35 0.22
CA SER A 56 -6.09 -5.44 -0.71
C SER A 56 -6.73 -4.26 0.03
N PHE A 57 -6.35 -3.03 -0.37
CA PHE A 57 -6.89 -1.80 0.22
C PHE A 57 -8.42 -1.76 0.09
N GLU A 58 -8.97 -2.17 -1.06
CA GLU A 58 -10.43 -2.23 -1.30
C GLU A 58 -11.17 -3.10 -0.26
N ARG A 59 -10.56 -4.20 0.21
CA ARG A 59 -11.18 -5.10 1.19
C ARG A 59 -11.14 -4.56 2.62
N MET A 60 -10.31 -3.55 2.87
CA MET A 60 -10.27 -2.86 4.17
C MET A 60 -11.35 -1.78 4.29
N ILE A 61 -12.00 -1.40 3.18
CA ILE A 61 -13.02 -0.36 3.16
C ILE A 61 -14.39 -0.96 3.53
N PRO A 62 -15.19 -0.28 4.38
CA PRO A 62 -16.56 -0.72 4.70
C PRO A 62 -17.50 -0.47 3.50
N LEU A 63 -17.65 -1.50 2.65
CA LEU A 63 -18.41 -1.43 1.39
C LEU A 63 -19.91 -1.12 1.57
N GLU A 64 -20.47 -1.35 2.76
CA GLU A 64 -21.89 -1.13 3.05
C GLU A 64 -22.21 0.34 3.38
N HIS A 65 -21.21 1.20 3.61
CA HIS A 65 -21.46 2.58 4.01
C HIS A 65 -21.95 3.42 2.81
N PRO A 66 -23.05 4.20 2.91
CA PRO A 66 -23.62 4.94 1.78
C PRO A 66 -22.65 5.85 1.01
N TYR A 67 -21.72 6.51 1.71
CA TYR A 67 -20.66 7.30 1.06
C TYR A 67 -19.67 6.47 0.25
N ILE A 68 -19.33 5.26 0.72
CA ILE A 68 -18.40 4.37 0.01
C ILE A 68 -19.05 3.81 -1.24
N VAL A 69 -20.33 3.42 -1.15
CA VAL A 69 -21.10 2.99 -2.33
C VAL A 69 -21.07 4.08 -3.41
N ASN A 70 -21.39 5.32 -3.04
CA ASN A 70 -21.37 6.44 -3.99
C ASN A 70 -19.96 6.76 -4.51
N MET A 71 -18.93 6.62 -3.68
CA MET A 71 -17.53 6.78 -4.10
C MET A 71 -17.13 5.71 -5.11
N LEU A 72 -17.57 4.46 -4.92
CA LEU A 72 -17.27 3.34 -5.82
C LEU A 72 -18.01 3.49 -7.16
N ASP A 73 -19.26 3.96 -7.14
CA ASP A 73 -20.05 4.23 -8.35
C ASP A 73 -19.43 5.34 -9.21
N HIS A 74 -18.80 6.32 -8.58
CA HIS A 74 -18.12 7.46 -9.22
C HIS A 74 -16.60 7.33 -9.22
N ARG A 75 -16.08 6.10 -9.08
CA ARG A 75 -14.64 5.85 -8.96
C ARG A 75 -13.85 6.41 -10.13
N ASP A 76 -14.36 6.24 -11.34
CA ASP A 76 -13.69 6.68 -12.57
C ASP A 76 -13.71 8.21 -12.74
N ASP A 77 -14.59 8.91 -12.00
CA ASP A 77 -14.65 10.37 -11.99
C ASP A 77 -13.68 11.00 -10.97
N LEU A 78 -13.07 10.18 -10.11
CA LEU A 78 -12.26 10.60 -8.97
C LEU A 78 -10.79 10.18 -9.14
N ASP A 79 -9.90 11.17 -9.25
CA ASP A 79 -8.46 10.92 -9.29
C ASP A 79 -7.94 10.41 -7.93
N ASN A 80 -7.12 9.35 -7.95
CA ASN A 80 -6.31 8.87 -6.81
C ASN A 80 -7.10 8.63 -5.50
N LEU A 81 -7.99 7.64 -5.52
CA LEU A 81 -8.93 7.23 -4.45
C LEU A 81 -8.34 6.71 -3.13
N GLY A 82 -7.09 7.02 -2.82
CA GLY A 82 -6.50 6.79 -1.50
C GLY A 82 -5.42 5.72 -1.43
N ASN A 83 -5.21 4.92 -2.47
CA ASN A 83 -4.07 4.00 -2.52
C ASN A 83 -2.84 4.69 -3.13
N PHE A 84 -1.91 5.10 -2.28
CA PHE A 84 -0.66 5.75 -2.68
C PHE A 84 0.40 5.56 -1.60
N VAL A 85 1.66 5.70 -2.00
CA VAL A 85 2.82 5.79 -1.08
C VAL A 85 3.45 7.17 -1.19
N ARG A 86 3.92 7.68 -0.06
CA ARG A 86 4.72 8.91 0.03
C ARG A 86 6.10 8.56 0.55
N ILE A 87 7.11 8.85 -0.26
CA ILE A 87 8.50 8.63 0.09
C ILE A 87 9.09 9.99 0.42
N ALA A 88 9.45 10.21 1.68
CA ALA A 88 10.11 11.43 2.10
C ALA A 88 11.62 11.29 1.87
N VAL A 89 12.20 12.24 1.12
CA VAL A 89 13.63 12.32 0.86
C VAL A 89 14.14 13.58 1.54
N ALA A 90 14.97 13.44 2.58
CA ALA A 90 15.48 14.55 3.36
C ALA A 90 17.00 14.71 3.15
N VAL A 91 17.50 15.93 3.31
CA VAL A 91 18.94 16.19 3.42
C VAL A 91 19.38 16.13 4.89
N GLU A 92 20.55 15.55 5.17
CA GLU A 92 21.21 15.66 6.47
C GLU A 92 21.61 17.11 6.78
N GLU A 93 22.26 17.78 5.83
CA GLU A 93 22.79 19.15 5.99
C GLU A 93 22.39 20.06 4.81
N GLY A 94 22.20 21.36 5.11
CA GLY A 94 21.84 22.35 4.09
C GLY A 94 20.35 22.33 3.72
N ASP A 95 20.08 22.47 2.42
CA ASP A 95 18.74 22.49 1.83
C ASP A 95 18.69 21.65 0.53
N ILE A 96 17.47 21.47 0.00
CA ILE A 96 17.22 20.64 -1.18
C ILE A 96 17.74 21.26 -2.51
N PHE A 97 18.26 22.48 -2.50
CA PHE A 97 18.67 23.19 -3.71
C PHE A 97 20.16 22.97 -4.02
N THR A 98 20.57 21.71 -3.99
CA THR A 98 21.91 21.26 -4.37
C THR A 98 21.84 20.33 -5.58
N ALA A 99 22.86 20.35 -6.43
CA ALA A 99 22.90 19.48 -7.61
C ALA A 99 22.89 18.00 -7.22
N GLU A 100 23.58 17.65 -6.14
CA GLU A 100 23.66 16.29 -5.60
C GLU A 100 22.29 15.80 -5.13
N TYR A 101 21.59 16.57 -4.29
CA TYR A 101 20.26 16.20 -3.83
C TYR A 101 19.28 16.04 -4.99
N MET A 102 19.30 16.99 -5.94
CA MET A 102 18.39 16.96 -7.08
C MET A 102 18.66 15.75 -7.99
N GLU A 103 19.91 15.37 -8.18
CA GLU A 103 20.27 14.14 -8.91
C GLU A 103 19.81 12.88 -8.16
N THR A 104 20.00 12.81 -6.84
CA THR A 104 19.49 11.68 -6.04
C THR A 104 17.96 11.60 -6.09
N LEU A 105 17.26 12.73 -5.98
CA LEU A 105 15.80 12.79 -6.10
C LEU A 105 15.32 12.33 -7.48
N LYS A 106 16.08 12.64 -8.54
CA LYS A 106 15.80 12.17 -9.90
C LYS A 106 15.92 10.65 -9.98
N GLN A 107 17.01 10.09 -9.47
CA GLN A 107 17.24 8.65 -9.46
C GLN A 107 16.17 7.90 -8.67
N ILE A 108 15.79 8.41 -7.49
CA ILE A 108 14.66 7.86 -6.71
C ILE A 108 13.36 7.93 -7.51
N THR A 109 13.08 9.06 -8.16
CA THR A 109 11.89 9.23 -8.99
C THR A 109 11.85 8.20 -10.12
N ASP A 110 12.97 8.01 -10.81
CA ASP A 110 13.08 7.07 -11.92
C ASP A 110 12.86 5.62 -11.43
N GLU A 111 13.46 5.22 -10.31
CA GLU A 111 13.24 3.89 -9.71
C GLU A 111 11.76 3.68 -9.36
N VAL A 112 11.13 4.66 -8.70
CA VAL A 112 9.70 4.61 -8.34
C VAL A 112 8.81 4.50 -9.57
N PHE A 113 9.13 5.24 -10.63
CA PHE A 113 8.36 5.25 -11.88
C PHE A 113 8.30 3.85 -12.54
N TYR A 114 9.34 3.04 -12.36
CA TYR A 114 9.41 1.68 -12.92
C TYR A 114 8.94 0.58 -11.96
N LEU A 115 8.54 0.90 -10.72
CA LEU A 115 7.97 -0.09 -9.81
C LEU A 115 6.65 -0.63 -10.35
N ASN A 116 6.46 -1.93 -10.17
CA ASN A 116 5.21 -2.59 -10.57
C ASN A 116 4.05 -2.09 -9.72
N GLY A 117 2.95 -1.73 -10.37
CA GLY A 117 1.75 -1.23 -9.70
C GLY A 117 1.72 0.27 -9.45
N VAL A 118 2.79 1.02 -9.72
CA VAL A 118 2.75 2.49 -9.64
C VAL A 118 1.99 3.08 -10.84
N ASP A 119 1.08 4.00 -10.55
CA ASP A 119 0.46 4.86 -11.56
C ASP A 119 1.47 5.94 -11.98
N ARG A 120 2.12 5.66 -13.10
CA ARG A 120 3.11 6.54 -13.73
C ARG A 120 2.54 7.91 -14.13
N SER A 121 1.25 7.97 -14.51
CA SER A 121 0.59 9.21 -14.89
C SER A 121 0.26 10.10 -13.68
N GLY A 122 0.00 9.46 -12.54
CA GLY A 122 -0.29 10.10 -11.27
C GLY A 122 0.92 10.44 -10.41
N LEU A 123 2.12 9.93 -10.74
CA LEU A 123 3.37 10.19 -10.01
C LEU A 123 3.66 11.69 -9.93
N LYS A 124 3.97 12.18 -8.72
CA LYS A 124 4.29 13.59 -8.46
C LYS A 124 5.56 13.73 -7.63
N THR A 125 6.49 14.54 -8.14
CA THR A 125 7.76 14.93 -7.52
C THR A 125 8.23 16.24 -8.16
N LEU A 126 9.28 16.88 -7.66
CA LEU A 126 9.83 18.07 -8.31
C LEU A 126 10.24 17.82 -9.78
N TRP A 127 10.64 16.59 -10.09
CA TRP A 127 11.07 16.18 -11.43
C TRP A 127 9.94 15.91 -12.43
N THR A 128 8.68 15.82 -12.00
CA THR A 128 7.58 15.50 -12.91
C THR A 128 6.97 16.76 -13.52
N SER A 129 6.60 16.70 -14.79
CA SER A 129 6.06 17.83 -15.56
C SER A 129 4.67 18.30 -15.11
N ASN A 130 3.99 17.50 -14.28
CA ASN A 130 2.70 17.83 -13.67
C ASN A 130 2.85 18.72 -12.40
N VAL A 131 4.08 18.95 -11.94
CA VAL A 131 4.38 19.88 -10.84
C VAL A 131 4.81 21.22 -11.42
N ARG A 132 3.94 22.23 -11.29
CA ARG A 132 4.04 23.50 -12.01
C ARG A 132 3.86 24.69 -11.08
N TRP A 133 4.46 25.81 -11.47
CA TRP A 133 4.23 27.11 -10.84
C TRP A 133 3.41 28.00 -11.78
N VAL A 134 2.66 28.92 -11.21
CA VAL A 134 1.87 29.91 -11.93
C VAL A 134 1.97 31.24 -11.19
N GLU A 135 2.29 32.30 -11.91
CA GLU A 135 2.40 33.66 -11.40
C GLU A 135 1.44 34.58 -12.18
N VAL A 136 0.81 35.52 -11.47
CA VAL A 136 -0.03 36.55 -12.07
C VAL A 136 0.81 37.80 -12.30
N THR A 137 0.86 38.25 -13.54
CA THR A 137 1.61 39.44 -13.98
C THR A 137 0.67 40.44 -14.66
N GLU A 138 1.14 41.67 -14.89
CA GLU A 138 0.36 42.70 -15.59
C GLU A 138 -0.07 42.29 -17.01
N GLN A 139 0.68 41.39 -17.65
CA GLN A 139 0.39 40.89 -18.99
C GLN A 139 -0.47 39.61 -19.00
N GLY A 140 -0.87 39.10 -17.81
CA GLY A 140 -1.65 37.88 -17.65
C GLY A 140 -0.93 36.83 -16.80
N PHE A 141 -1.21 35.55 -17.06
CA PHE A 141 -0.61 34.43 -16.34
C PHE A 141 0.70 33.97 -16.99
N GLN A 142 1.74 33.81 -16.19
CA GLN A 142 2.98 33.13 -16.58
C GLN A 142 3.11 31.84 -15.77
N GLY A 143 3.75 30.82 -16.32
CA GLY A 143 3.94 29.58 -15.60
C GLY A 143 4.80 28.58 -16.36
N GLY A 144 5.24 27.55 -15.64
CA GLY A 144 6.15 26.53 -16.14
C GLY A 144 6.19 25.33 -15.21
N THR A 145 7.01 24.35 -15.53
CA THR A 145 7.36 23.28 -14.59
C THR A 145 8.22 23.84 -13.46
N VAL A 146 8.19 23.20 -12.30
CA VAL A 146 9.04 23.62 -11.18
C VAL A 146 10.51 23.43 -11.51
N ILE A 147 10.89 22.29 -12.09
CA ILE A 147 12.21 22.12 -12.71
C ILE A 147 12.30 22.99 -13.96
N PRO A 148 13.28 23.90 -14.06
CA PRO A 148 13.43 24.79 -15.20
C PRO A 148 13.89 24.02 -16.46
N ASP A 149 13.47 24.53 -17.61
CA ASP A 149 13.95 24.02 -18.90
C ASP A 149 15.48 24.19 -19.01
N GLY A 150 16.18 23.13 -19.40
CA GLY A 150 17.65 23.16 -19.50
C GLY A 150 18.38 23.07 -18.16
N TYR A 151 17.72 22.61 -17.10
CA TYR A 151 18.39 22.31 -15.83
C TYR A 151 19.65 21.45 -16.03
N ASP A 152 20.76 21.94 -15.48
CA ASP A 152 22.11 21.35 -15.62
C ASP A 152 22.84 21.19 -14.28
N GLY A 153 22.19 21.49 -13.15
CA GLY A 153 22.80 21.48 -11.82
C GLY A 153 23.76 22.66 -11.55
N SER A 154 23.88 23.62 -12.46
CA SER A 154 24.61 24.85 -12.19
C SER A 154 23.94 25.70 -11.11
N ARG A 155 24.70 26.63 -10.54
CA ARG A 155 24.16 27.57 -9.55
C ARG A 155 23.00 28.41 -10.10
N GLU A 156 23.04 28.73 -11.38
CA GLU A 156 21.99 29.51 -12.04
C GLU A 156 20.70 28.69 -12.17
N SER A 157 20.78 27.44 -12.64
CA SER A 157 19.59 26.59 -12.78
C SER A 157 19.00 26.20 -11.42
N LEU A 158 19.82 26.03 -10.38
CA LEU A 158 19.37 25.81 -8.99
C LEU A 158 18.67 27.05 -8.41
N GLU A 159 19.15 28.25 -8.71
CA GLU A 159 18.49 29.48 -8.24
C GLU A 159 17.14 29.68 -8.95
N GLN A 160 17.08 29.40 -10.27
CA GLN A 160 15.81 29.39 -11.00
C GLN A 160 14.83 28.36 -10.43
N LEU A 161 15.31 27.15 -10.11
CA LEU A 161 14.51 26.13 -9.44
C LEU A 161 13.96 26.65 -8.10
N ARG A 162 14.79 27.31 -7.28
CA ARG A 162 14.34 27.92 -6.01
C ARG A 162 13.24 28.94 -6.24
N GLN A 163 13.38 29.81 -7.24
CA GLN A 163 12.34 30.80 -7.58
C GLN A 163 11.04 30.14 -8.04
N ASN A 164 11.13 29.12 -8.90
CA ASN A 164 9.98 28.35 -9.37
C ASN A 164 9.27 27.65 -8.20
N VAL A 165 10.03 27.07 -7.27
CA VAL A 165 9.49 26.46 -6.04
C VAL A 165 8.73 27.49 -5.20
N LEU A 166 9.31 28.67 -4.97
CA LEU A 166 8.66 29.72 -4.17
C LEU A 166 7.41 30.31 -4.84
N ARG A 167 7.35 30.29 -6.18
CA ARG A 167 6.18 30.66 -6.97
C ARG A 167 5.16 29.53 -7.08
N SER A 168 5.57 28.31 -6.78
CA SER A 168 4.69 27.15 -6.76
C SER A 168 3.93 27.09 -5.43
N ASN A 169 2.75 26.47 -5.45
CA ASN A 169 2.02 26.14 -4.23
C ASN A 169 2.45 24.77 -3.68
N GLU A 170 3.70 24.35 -3.87
CA GLU A 170 4.19 23.02 -3.48
C GLU A 170 4.91 22.99 -2.13
N VAL A 171 5.30 24.16 -1.60
CA VAL A 171 5.75 24.28 -0.21
C VAL A 171 4.60 23.95 0.74
N GLY A 172 4.84 23.04 1.67
CA GLY A 172 3.83 22.44 2.55
C GLY A 172 3.07 21.25 1.92
N ARG A 173 3.31 20.92 0.64
CA ARG A 173 2.66 19.79 -0.06
C ARG A 173 3.66 18.72 -0.51
N LEU A 174 4.53 19.06 -1.45
CA LEU A 174 5.62 18.20 -1.93
C LEU A 174 6.96 18.60 -1.33
N ILE A 175 7.08 19.80 -0.78
CA ILE A 175 8.32 20.36 -0.24
C ILE A 175 8.08 20.77 1.20
N SER A 176 9.01 20.45 2.10
CA SER A 176 8.96 20.91 3.49
C SER A 176 9.10 22.43 3.60
N ASP A 177 8.43 23.04 4.59
CA ASP A 177 8.48 24.50 4.82
C ASP A 177 9.89 25.04 5.12
N ASN A 178 10.80 24.19 5.61
CA ASN A 178 12.19 24.52 5.89
C ASN A 178 13.16 24.17 4.74
N PHE A 179 12.64 23.74 3.59
CA PHE A 179 13.39 23.30 2.41
C PHE A 179 14.43 22.21 2.68
N LYS A 180 14.18 21.32 3.64
CA LYS A 180 15.08 20.21 3.98
C LYS A 180 14.61 18.85 3.45
N SER A 181 13.39 18.75 2.95
CA SER A 181 12.90 17.50 2.37
C SER A 181 11.87 17.72 1.29
N THR A 182 11.72 16.69 0.46
CA THR A 182 10.68 16.58 -0.56
C THR A 182 9.95 15.25 -0.43
N ILE A 183 8.77 15.16 -1.05
CA ILE A 183 7.97 13.95 -1.14
C ILE A 183 7.93 13.49 -2.59
N VAL A 184 8.24 12.22 -2.82
CA VAL A 184 7.82 11.50 -4.02
C VAL A 184 6.47 10.85 -3.73
N TYR A 185 5.43 11.34 -4.38
CA TYR A 185 4.05 10.86 -4.24
C TYR A 185 3.73 9.89 -5.38
N ALA A 186 3.59 8.61 -5.04
CA ALA A 186 3.38 7.52 -5.98
C ALA A 186 2.00 6.86 -5.74
N PRO A 187 0.98 7.18 -6.54
CA PRO A 187 -0.27 6.44 -6.52
C PRO A 187 -0.08 5.02 -7.02
N LEU A 188 -0.92 4.11 -6.55
CA LEU A 188 -0.84 2.69 -6.87
C LEU A 188 -2.14 2.22 -7.53
N TYR A 189 -2.00 1.36 -8.54
CA TYR A 189 -3.11 0.60 -9.08
C TYR A 189 -3.42 -0.60 -8.18
N GLU A 190 -4.70 -0.79 -7.84
CA GLU A 190 -5.18 -1.99 -7.14
C GLU A 190 -5.01 -3.26 -7.98
N LYS A 191 -5.13 -3.11 -9.30
CA LYS A 191 -4.91 -4.17 -10.28
C LYS A 191 -3.91 -3.69 -11.30
N ASN A 192 -2.87 -4.48 -11.52
CA ASN A 192 -1.87 -4.16 -12.51
C ASN A 192 -2.52 -4.09 -13.90
N PRO A 193 -2.41 -2.98 -14.64
CA PRO A 193 -3.05 -2.84 -15.95
C PRO A 193 -2.45 -3.75 -17.03
N GLU A 194 -1.21 -4.20 -16.86
CA GLU A 194 -0.51 -5.09 -17.80
C GLU A 194 -0.86 -6.57 -17.56
N THR A 195 -0.91 -7.02 -16.30
CA THR A 195 -1.15 -8.43 -15.96
C THR A 195 -2.59 -8.75 -15.57
N GLY A 196 -3.36 -7.75 -15.15
CA GLY A 196 -4.72 -7.89 -14.61
C GLY A 196 -4.77 -8.47 -13.19
N GLU A 197 -3.62 -8.82 -12.61
CA GLU A 197 -3.52 -9.37 -11.26
C GLU A 197 -3.64 -8.26 -10.21
N ALA A 198 -4.15 -8.61 -9.03
CA ALA A 198 -4.17 -7.70 -7.90
C ALA A 198 -2.74 -7.37 -7.45
N LEU A 199 -2.53 -6.14 -6.97
CA LEU A 199 -1.23 -5.73 -6.46
C LEU A 199 -0.84 -6.57 -5.23
N ASP A 200 0.30 -7.24 -5.29
CA ASP A 200 0.93 -7.84 -4.11
C ASP A 200 1.67 -6.76 -3.31
N TYR A 201 1.00 -6.23 -2.28
CA TYR A 201 1.56 -5.21 -1.39
C TYR A 201 2.81 -5.70 -0.63
N ALA A 202 2.92 -7.00 -0.35
CA ALA A 202 4.09 -7.53 0.35
C ALA A 202 5.30 -7.58 -0.59
N ALA A 203 5.10 -7.97 -1.85
CA ALA A 203 6.14 -7.88 -2.88
C ALA A 203 6.53 -6.43 -3.15
N PHE A 204 5.54 -5.55 -3.36
CA PHE A 204 5.76 -4.12 -3.57
C PHE A 204 6.53 -3.47 -2.41
N SER A 205 6.16 -3.78 -1.17
CA SER A 205 6.88 -3.28 0.01
C SER A 205 8.33 -3.75 0.05
N ARG A 206 8.62 -4.99 -0.35
CA ARG A 206 10.01 -5.48 -0.45
C ARG A 206 10.77 -4.77 -1.55
N GLU A 207 10.15 -4.56 -2.72
CA GLU A 207 10.77 -3.80 -3.81
C GLU A 207 11.10 -2.36 -3.40
N LEU A 208 10.22 -1.70 -2.64
CA LEU A 208 10.49 -0.36 -2.10
C LEU A 208 11.70 -0.35 -1.16
N GLU A 209 11.80 -1.28 -0.23
CA GLU A 209 12.92 -1.36 0.70
C GLU A 209 14.24 -1.63 -0.05
N GLU A 210 14.25 -2.62 -0.96
CA GLU A 210 15.46 -3.03 -1.70
C GLU A 210 15.91 -1.97 -2.72
N LYS A 211 15.00 -1.46 -3.56
CA LYS A 211 15.37 -0.57 -4.66
C LYS A 211 15.50 0.89 -4.23
N ILE A 212 14.86 1.29 -3.14
CA ILE A 212 14.83 2.69 -2.69
C ILE A 212 15.56 2.85 -1.37
N ARG A 213 15.09 2.26 -0.28
CA ARG A 213 15.68 2.54 1.05
C ARG A 213 17.13 2.07 1.10
N GLU A 214 17.39 0.78 0.86
CA GLU A 214 18.73 0.21 0.98
C GLU A 214 19.75 0.88 0.03
N LYS A 215 19.28 1.34 -1.14
CA LYS A 215 20.13 1.96 -2.16
C LYS A 215 20.48 3.42 -1.87
N TYR A 216 19.54 4.20 -1.35
CA TYR A 216 19.69 5.66 -1.22
C TYR A 216 19.75 6.18 0.23
N GLU A 217 19.52 5.34 1.25
CA GLU A 217 19.57 5.75 2.67
C GLU A 217 20.94 6.29 3.08
N ALA A 218 22.02 5.83 2.46
CA ALA A 218 23.37 6.30 2.77
C ALA A 218 23.85 7.50 1.92
N GLN A 219 23.02 7.98 0.99
CA GLN A 219 23.42 8.99 -0.01
C GLN A 219 22.95 10.42 0.30
N ASN A 220 22.12 10.62 1.34
CA ASN A 220 21.60 11.94 1.74
C ASN A 220 21.52 12.07 3.25
#